data_AF-A0A7C5TNG6-F1
#
_entry.id   AF-A0A7C5TNG6-F1
#
_cell.length_a   1.000
_cell.length_b   1.000
_cell.length_c   1.000
_cell.angle_alpha   90.00
_cell.angle_beta   90.00
_cell.angle_gamma   90.00
#
_symmetry.space_group_name_H-M   'P 1'
#
loop_
_entity.id
_entity.type
_entity.pdbx_description
1 polymer ?
#
loop_
_entity_poly.entity_id
_entity_poly.type
_entity_poly.pdbx_seq_one_letter_code
_entity_poly.pdbx_strand_id
1 'polypeptide(L)'
;MALGGARPPHREPGPAPRGAHGAARGRAPGRARAARRLPGPAAAGAAGGRGAAVRAPVSGTRHIPRPAGFTLLELLVAVTVFALLAALAYGGLARVSGQARVLAERARGIERTVMALALVERDLAQALARPGRDALGGRRPALEAHADGRWTLTRAGGALGEGPVRVGYGLEGGRLVRRIWPVTDPVQGTRALEAALLDGVRTLEVRWLDRDGAWLPAWPPPQSQAGRLPRAAELRLDLAGWGRIRRVVVMGGEG
;
A
#
# COMPACT_ATOMS: atom_id res chain seq x y z
N MET A 1 -23.44 -5.90 69.37
CA MET A 1 -23.36 -7.33 69.73
C MET A 1 -23.35 -8.13 68.42
N ALA A 2 -22.31 -8.96 68.23
CA ALA A 2 -22.02 -9.94 67.14
C ALA A 2 -22.14 -9.46 65.67
N LEU A 3 -21.06 -9.19 64.91
CA LEU A 3 -19.96 -10.04 64.40
C LEU A 3 -20.41 -11.28 63.60
N GLY A 4 -20.05 -11.31 62.32
CA GLY A 4 -20.19 -12.47 61.44
C GLY A 4 -19.56 -12.23 60.06
N GLY A 5 -18.23 -12.24 60.00
CA GLY A 5 -17.49 -12.28 58.73
C GLY A 5 -17.33 -13.73 58.23
N ALA A 6 -17.36 -13.91 56.90
CA ALA A 6 -16.86 -15.12 56.27
C ALA A 6 -16.30 -14.83 54.86
N ARG A 7 -15.16 -15.46 54.59
CA ARG A 7 -14.16 -15.28 53.52
C ARG A 7 -14.66 -15.61 52.10
N PRO A 8 -13.97 -15.08 51.05
CA PRO A 8 -14.20 -15.48 49.66
C PRO A 8 -13.46 -16.78 49.30
N PRO A 9 -14.00 -17.63 48.39
CA PRO A 9 -13.26 -18.76 47.87
C PRO A 9 -12.32 -18.39 46.70
N HIS A 10 -11.30 -19.24 46.61
CA HIS A 10 -10.05 -19.14 45.88
C HIS A 10 -10.16 -19.09 44.34
N ARG A 11 -9.22 -18.35 43.72
CA ARG A 11 -8.85 -18.46 42.30
C ARG A 11 -8.08 -19.77 42.08
N GLU A 12 -8.54 -20.60 41.15
CA GLU A 12 -7.69 -21.61 40.50
C GLU A 12 -7.06 -21.03 39.22
N PRO A 13 -5.74 -21.20 39.00
CA PRO A 13 -5.08 -20.81 37.76
C PRO A 13 -5.23 -21.90 36.69
N GLY A 14 -5.93 -21.57 35.60
CA GLY A 14 -5.98 -22.39 34.39
C GLY A 14 -4.65 -22.40 33.62
N PRO A 15 -4.32 -23.48 32.90
CA PRO A 15 -2.97 -23.77 32.42
C PRO A 15 -2.50 -22.89 31.26
N ALA A 16 -1.18 -22.67 31.26
CA ALA A 16 -0.40 -21.92 30.28
C ALA A 16 -0.46 -22.51 28.84
N PRO A 17 -0.23 -21.68 27.81
CA PRO A 17 -0.28 -22.10 26.41
C PRO A 17 0.89 -23.02 26.03
N ARG A 18 0.58 -24.12 25.32
CA ARG A 18 1.56 -25.00 24.68
C ARG A 18 2.26 -24.26 23.53
N GLY A 19 3.59 -24.24 23.59
CA GLY A 19 4.45 -23.74 22.54
C GLY A 19 4.35 -24.59 21.27
N ALA A 20 4.29 -23.91 20.12
CA ALA A 20 4.56 -24.49 18.81
C ALA A 20 5.91 -23.94 18.34
N HIS A 21 6.97 -24.71 18.57
CA HIS A 21 8.20 -24.64 17.78
C HIS A 21 7.97 -25.41 16.49
N GLY A 22 8.32 -24.82 15.34
CA GLY A 22 8.09 -25.44 14.04
C GLY A 22 8.71 -24.69 12.87
N ALA A 23 10.04 -24.64 12.87
CA ALA A 23 10.94 -24.63 11.72
C ALA A 23 10.48 -23.97 10.39
N ALA A 24 11.16 -22.87 10.08
CA ALA A 24 11.36 -22.39 8.73
C ALA A 24 11.91 -23.50 7.80
N ARG A 25 11.28 -23.69 6.64
CA ARG A 25 11.88 -24.37 5.50
C ARG A 25 11.65 -23.56 4.23
N GLY A 26 12.77 -23.15 3.65
CA GLY A 26 12.87 -22.37 2.43
C GLY A 26 12.37 -23.11 1.19
N ARG A 27 11.93 -22.31 0.24
CA ARG A 27 11.38 -22.69 -1.05
C ARG A 27 12.53 -22.75 -2.07
N ALA A 28 12.58 -23.83 -2.86
CA ALA A 28 13.47 -24.03 -4.01
C ALA A 28 13.22 -22.98 -5.12
N PRO A 29 14.11 -22.79 -6.13
CA PRO A 29 14.32 -23.80 -7.18
C PRO A 29 15.75 -23.95 -7.70
N GLY A 30 16.18 -25.20 -7.90
CA GLY A 30 17.35 -25.55 -8.71
C GLY A 30 16.95 -25.79 -10.16
N ARG A 31 17.44 -24.96 -11.08
CA ARG A 31 17.49 -25.25 -12.52
C ARG A 31 18.88 -24.90 -13.03
N ALA A 32 19.80 -25.86 -12.98
CA ALA A 32 21.08 -25.79 -13.67
C ALA A 32 20.85 -26.06 -15.17
N ARG A 33 21.14 -25.08 -16.03
CA ARG A 33 21.25 -25.27 -17.48
C ARG A 33 22.68 -25.73 -17.80
N ALA A 34 22.82 -26.96 -18.26
CA ALA A 34 24.05 -27.49 -18.82
C ALA A 34 24.33 -26.86 -20.19
N ALA A 35 25.49 -26.22 -20.35
CA ALA A 35 25.98 -25.73 -21.63
C ALA A 35 26.60 -26.89 -22.43
N ARG A 36 25.99 -27.17 -23.58
CA ARG A 36 26.35 -28.20 -24.55
C ARG A 36 27.59 -27.74 -25.34
N ARG A 37 28.73 -28.43 -25.17
CA ARG A 37 29.91 -28.31 -26.04
C ARG A 37 29.63 -29.05 -27.35
N LEU A 38 29.90 -28.40 -28.48
CA LEU A 38 29.95 -29.03 -29.81
C LEU A 38 31.41 -29.42 -30.13
N PRO A 39 31.69 -30.63 -30.63
CA PRO A 39 32.99 -31.00 -31.19
C PRO A 39 33.08 -30.63 -32.67
N GLY A 40 34.29 -30.25 -33.12
CA GLY A 40 34.59 -29.93 -34.51
C GLY A 40 34.66 -31.15 -35.43
N PRO A 41 34.66 -30.96 -36.75
CA PRO A 41 34.79 -32.06 -37.70
C PRO A 41 36.26 -32.41 -37.96
N ALA A 42 36.53 -33.70 -37.95
CA ALA A 42 37.74 -34.32 -38.48
C ALA A 42 37.44 -34.95 -39.85
N ALA A 43 38.33 -34.73 -40.83
CA ALA A 43 38.44 -35.48 -42.08
C ALA A 43 39.93 -35.88 -42.20
N ALA A 44 40.29 -37.16 -42.22
CA ALA A 44 40.46 -38.04 -43.40
C ALA A 44 41.43 -37.45 -44.44
N GLY A 45 42.47 -38.09 -44.99
CA GLY A 45 43.05 -39.44 -44.99
C GLY A 45 44.36 -39.33 -45.83
N ALA A 46 45.42 -40.07 -45.49
CA ALA A 46 45.95 -41.25 -46.21
C ALA A 46 46.91 -41.00 -47.41
N ALA A 47 47.99 -41.81 -47.41
CA ALA A 47 48.99 -42.11 -48.47
C ALA A 47 49.99 -40.99 -48.83
N GLY A 48 51.30 -41.19 -49.02
CA GLY A 48 52.10 -42.37 -49.35
C GLY A 48 52.93 -42.05 -50.62
N GLY A 49 54.26 -41.90 -50.52
CA GLY A 49 55.10 -41.66 -51.70
C GLY A 49 56.57 -41.34 -51.40
N ARG A 50 57.47 -42.15 -51.95
CA ARG A 50 58.93 -42.12 -51.78
C ARG A 50 59.61 -41.06 -52.66
N GLY A 51 60.74 -40.55 -52.15
CA GLY A 51 61.93 -40.26 -52.94
C GLY A 51 62.01 -38.90 -53.65
N ALA A 52 62.90 -38.04 -53.16
CA ALA A 52 63.92 -37.32 -53.93
C ALA A 52 64.44 -36.14 -53.08
N ALA A 53 65.76 -36.03 -52.99
CA ALA A 53 66.43 -34.84 -52.47
C ALA A 53 65.97 -33.60 -53.23
N VAL A 54 65.93 -32.43 -52.55
CA VAL A 54 66.39 -31.14 -53.08
C VAL A 54 66.10 -30.01 -52.09
N ARG A 55 67.19 -29.30 -51.75
CA ARG A 55 67.33 -27.92 -51.27
C ARG A 55 66.71 -27.52 -49.93
N ALA A 56 67.61 -27.13 -49.03
CA ALA A 56 67.34 -26.31 -47.86
C ALA A 56 66.62 -25.01 -48.25
N PRO A 57 65.55 -24.61 -47.54
CA PRO A 57 65.07 -23.24 -47.62
C PRO A 57 66.09 -22.33 -46.97
N VAL A 58 66.57 -21.36 -47.73
CA VAL A 58 67.39 -20.24 -47.27
C VAL A 58 66.73 -19.64 -46.04
N SER A 59 67.51 -19.42 -44.98
CA SER A 59 67.10 -18.73 -43.76
C SER A 59 66.58 -17.33 -44.09
N GLY A 60 65.30 -17.23 -44.43
CA GLY A 60 64.55 -16.00 -44.35
C GLY A 60 64.42 -15.68 -42.88
N THR A 61 65.18 -14.68 -42.42
CA THR A 61 64.97 -14.02 -41.14
C THR A 61 63.49 -13.67 -41.04
N ARG A 62 62.74 -14.44 -40.24
CA ARG A 62 61.39 -14.05 -39.84
C ARG A 62 61.57 -12.71 -39.13
N HIS A 63 61.20 -11.64 -39.81
CA HIS A 63 61.05 -10.33 -39.21
C HIS A 63 59.96 -10.49 -38.16
N ILE A 64 60.35 -10.72 -36.90
CA ILE A 64 59.42 -10.63 -35.78
C ILE A 64 59.00 -9.16 -35.79
N PRO A 65 57.74 -8.83 -36.12
CA PRO A 65 57.32 -7.45 -36.13
C PRO A 65 57.54 -6.91 -34.73
N ARG A 66 58.29 -5.80 -34.61
CA ARG A 66 58.43 -5.12 -33.32
C ARG A 66 57.02 -4.69 -32.90
N PRO A 67 56.58 -4.98 -31.67
CA PRO A 67 55.26 -4.53 -31.22
C PRO A 67 55.23 -3.00 -31.34
N ALA A 68 54.26 -2.49 -32.11
CA ALA A 68 54.02 -1.06 -32.18
C ALA A 68 53.59 -0.59 -30.79
N GLY A 69 54.34 0.36 -30.22
CA GLY A 69 53.95 1.00 -28.96
C GLY A 69 52.75 1.93 -29.18
N PHE A 70 51.84 1.97 -28.21
CA PHE A 70 50.72 2.91 -28.23
C PHE A 70 51.23 4.35 -28.20
N THR A 71 50.64 5.22 -29.01
CA THR A 71 50.92 6.66 -28.94
C THR A 71 50.15 7.30 -27.79
N LEU A 72 50.69 8.39 -27.22
CA LEU A 72 49.98 9.22 -26.24
C LEU A 72 48.62 9.69 -26.77
N LEU A 73 48.55 10.01 -28.08
CA LEU A 73 47.33 10.43 -28.75
C LEU A 73 46.25 9.34 -28.73
N GLU A 74 46.63 8.08 -28.95
CA GLU A 74 45.70 6.95 -29.00
C GLU A 74 45.08 6.64 -27.63
N LEU A 75 45.89 6.69 -26.57
CA LEU A 75 45.39 6.58 -25.20
C LEU A 75 44.47 7.76 -24.84
N LEU A 76 44.84 8.98 -25.25
CA LEU A 76 44.03 10.18 -25.00
C LEU A 76 42.66 10.07 -25.68
N VAL A 77 42.62 9.69 -26.96
CA VAL A 77 41.38 9.49 -27.70
C VAL A 77 40.55 8.36 -27.08
N ALA A 78 41.16 7.23 -26.73
CA ALA A 78 40.47 6.12 -26.09
C ALA A 78 39.82 6.50 -24.76
N VAL A 79 40.57 7.18 -23.87
CA VAL A 79 40.05 7.64 -22.57
C VAL A 79 38.96 8.70 -22.77
N THR A 80 39.11 9.59 -23.75
CA THR A 80 38.10 10.63 -24.04
C THR A 80 36.79 10.03 -24.52
N VAL A 81 36.83 9.09 -25.47
CA VAL A 81 35.63 8.40 -25.96
C VAL A 81 35.00 7.56 -24.85
N PHE A 82 35.81 6.85 -24.06
CA PHE A 82 35.33 6.06 -22.93
C PHE A 82 34.65 6.95 -21.88
N ALA A 83 35.26 8.08 -21.51
CA ALA A 83 34.69 9.04 -20.57
C ALA A 83 33.35 9.60 -21.07
N LEU A 84 33.23 9.89 -22.36
CA LEU A 84 31.99 10.35 -22.97
C LEU A 84 30.89 9.27 -22.91
N LEU A 85 31.20 8.03 -23.27
CA LEU A 85 30.25 6.91 -23.19
C LEU A 85 29.82 6.65 -21.75
N ALA A 86 30.76 6.67 -20.81
CA ALA A 86 30.48 6.51 -19.38
C ALA A 86 29.55 7.62 -18.87
N ALA A 87 29.80 8.88 -19.27
CA ALA A 87 28.95 10.02 -18.90
C ALA A 87 27.53 9.88 -19.45
N LEU A 88 27.37 9.45 -20.71
CA LEU A 88 26.06 9.22 -21.33
C LEU A 88 25.31 8.07 -20.65
N ALA A 89 25.99 6.95 -20.39
CA ALA A 89 25.42 5.80 -19.72
C ALA A 89 24.96 6.14 -18.29
N TYR A 90 25.83 6.83 -17.52
CA TYR A 90 25.51 7.26 -16.16
C TYR A 90 24.36 8.27 -16.14
N GLY A 91 24.37 9.25 -17.05
CA GLY A 91 23.29 10.23 -17.20
C GLY A 91 21.95 9.57 -17.56
N GLY A 92 21.96 8.58 -18.44
CA GLY A 92 20.77 7.79 -18.79
C GLY A 92 20.22 7.03 -17.59
N LEU A 93 21.08 6.31 -16.86
CA LEU A 93 20.70 5.55 -15.67
C LEU A 93 20.13 6.45 -14.56
N ALA A 94 20.76 7.61 -14.31
CA ALA A 94 20.30 8.57 -13.32
C ALA A 94 18.88 9.08 -13.63
N ARG A 95 18.60 9.38 -14.91
CA ARG A 95 17.26 9.82 -15.35
C ARG A 95 16.20 8.74 -15.15
N VAL A 96 16.48 7.51 -15.59
CA VAL A 96 15.55 6.37 -15.42
C VAL A 96 15.29 6.11 -13.94
N SER A 97 16.34 6.16 -13.12
CA SER A 97 16.24 5.97 -11.67
C SER A 97 15.39 7.08 -11.02
N GLY A 98 15.56 8.33 -11.45
CA GLY A 98 14.73 9.45 -11.01
C GLY A 98 13.26 9.27 -11.39
N GLN A 99 12.98 8.88 -12.64
CA GLN A 99 11.62 8.61 -13.10
C GLN A 99 10.96 7.45 -12.33
N ALA A 100 11.70 6.38 -12.06
CA ALA A 100 11.21 5.25 -11.27
C ALA A 100 10.80 5.68 -9.84
N ARG A 101 11.56 6.59 -9.21
CA ARG A 101 11.21 7.14 -7.89
C ARG A 101 9.91 7.95 -7.94
N VAL A 102 9.77 8.85 -8.90
CA VAL A 102 8.54 9.66 -9.07
C VAL A 102 7.32 8.77 -9.31
N LEU A 103 7.46 7.73 -10.15
CA LEU A 103 6.38 6.79 -10.40
C LEU A 103 6.00 6.01 -9.13
N ALA A 104 6.97 5.56 -8.35
CA ALA A 104 6.73 4.87 -7.09
C ALA A 104 6.00 5.76 -6.08
N GLU A 105 6.35 7.04 -5.97
CA GLU A 105 5.64 8.00 -5.12
C GLU A 105 4.20 8.22 -5.56
N ARG A 106 3.97 8.34 -6.88
CA ARG A 106 2.60 8.44 -7.43
C ARG A 106 1.79 7.19 -7.12
N ALA A 107 2.36 6.00 -7.29
CA ALA A 107 1.69 4.73 -6.98
C ALA A 107 1.28 4.65 -5.50
N ARG A 108 2.17 5.04 -4.57
CA ARG A 108 1.84 5.13 -3.14
C ARG A 108 0.74 6.16 -2.85
N GLY A 109 0.66 7.24 -3.62
CA GLY A 109 -0.44 8.22 -3.55
C GLY A 109 -1.80 7.62 -3.89
N ILE A 110 -1.86 6.84 -4.97
CA ILE A 110 -3.06 6.11 -5.39
C ILE A 110 -3.48 5.11 -4.32
N GLU A 111 -2.52 4.30 -3.84
CA GLU A 111 -2.78 3.27 -2.83
C GLU A 111 -3.39 3.87 -1.56
N ARG A 112 -2.80 4.95 -1.03
CA ARG A 112 -3.34 5.67 0.12
C ARG A 112 -4.79 6.14 -0.12
N THR A 113 -5.04 6.71 -1.30
CA THR A 113 -6.38 7.19 -1.69
C THR A 113 -7.40 6.05 -1.72
N VAL A 114 -7.05 4.92 -2.35
CA VAL A 114 -7.92 3.75 -2.43
C VAL A 114 -8.19 3.17 -1.05
N MET A 115 -7.17 3.02 -0.19
CA MET A 115 -7.33 2.49 1.16
C MET A 115 -8.20 3.39 2.05
N ALA A 116 -8.00 4.71 1.97
CA ALA A 116 -8.81 5.66 2.73
C ALA A 116 -10.28 5.64 2.30
N LEU A 117 -10.56 5.62 1.00
CA LEU A 117 -11.93 5.52 0.48
C LEU A 117 -12.57 4.18 0.86
N ALA A 118 -11.85 3.06 0.73
CA ALA A 118 -12.34 1.74 1.13
C ALA A 118 -12.69 1.69 2.62
N LEU A 119 -11.91 2.36 3.48
CA LEU A 119 -12.22 2.46 4.90
C LEU A 119 -13.51 3.26 5.16
N VAL A 120 -13.69 4.39 4.48
CA VAL A 120 -14.93 5.19 4.56
C VAL A 120 -16.13 4.39 4.09
N GLU A 121 -16.01 3.74 2.93
CA GLU A 121 -17.06 2.89 2.34
C GLU A 121 -17.45 1.76 3.28
N ARG A 122 -16.46 1.11 3.90
CA ARG A 122 -16.68 0.05 4.89
C ARG A 122 -17.42 0.56 6.12
N ASP A 123 -17.05 1.72 6.65
CA ASP A 123 -17.71 2.28 7.84
C ASP A 123 -19.19 2.62 7.55
N LEU A 124 -19.48 3.17 6.37
CA LEU A 124 -20.85 3.46 5.91
C LEU A 124 -21.65 2.17 5.65
N ALA A 125 -21.03 1.16 5.02
CA ALA A 125 -21.65 -0.12 4.74
C ALA A 125 -21.89 -0.97 6.01
N GLN A 126 -21.23 -0.65 7.13
CA GLN A 126 -21.42 -1.31 8.42
C GLN A 126 -22.21 -0.46 9.42
N ALA A 127 -22.89 0.58 8.94
CA ALA A 127 -23.75 1.42 9.77
C ALA A 127 -24.83 0.57 10.46
N LEU A 128 -25.26 1.05 11.63
CA LEU A 128 -26.31 0.44 12.44
C LEU A 128 -27.33 1.50 12.79
N ALA A 129 -28.61 1.15 12.72
CA ALA A 129 -29.74 1.99 13.15
C ALA A 129 -29.82 2.10 14.69
N ARG A 130 -28.68 2.34 15.35
CA ARG A 130 -28.53 2.41 16.80
C ARG A 130 -28.19 3.84 17.23
N PRO A 131 -29.18 4.60 17.73
CA PRO A 131 -28.93 5.85 18.44
C PRO A 131 -28.02 5.62 19.65
N GLY A 132 -27.26 6.64 20.01
CA GLY A 132 -26.41 6.63 21.19
C GLY A 132 -26.76 7.77 22.15
N ARG A 133 -25.90 7.95 23.14
CA ARG A 133 -25.92 9.09 24.05
C ARG A 133 -24.56 9.76 24.09
N ASP A 134 -24.54 11.06 24.31
CA ASP A 134 -23.31 11.76 24.65
C ASP A 134 -22.98 11.64 26.15
N ALA A 135 -21.82 12.17 26.52
CA ALA A 135 -21.31 12.16 27.88
C ALA A 135 -22.16 12.98 28.88
N LEU A 136 -23.09 13.81 28.40
CA LEU A 136 -24.03 14.58 29.21
C LEU A 136 -25.42 13.89 29.29
N GLY A 137 -25.56 12.70 28.70
CA GLY A 137 -26.81 11.95 28.65
C GLY A 137 -27.76 12.37 27.52
N GLY A 138 -27.36 13.35 26.71
CA GLY A 138 -28.09 13.84 25.54
C GLY A 138 -28.22 12.75 24.48
N ARG A 139 -29.40 12.64 23.87
CA ARG A 139 -29.65 11.65 22.81
C ARG A 139 -28.91 12.05 21.55
N ARG A 140 -28.18 11.12 20.95
CA ARG A 140 -27.52 11.29 19.66
C ARG A 140 -28.11 10.36 18.61
N PRO A 141 -28.34 10.84 17.38
CA PRO A 141 -28.83 9.97 16.32
C PRO A 141 -27.77 8.95 15.91
N ALA A 142 -28.24 7.87 15.26
CA ALA A 142 -27.41 6.80 14.72
C ALA A 142 -26.44 7.30 13.66
N LEU A 143 -26.87 8.31 12.89
CA LEU A 143 -26.04 9.08 11.99
C LEU A 143 -26.35 10.58 12.17
N GLU A 144 -25.32 11.38 12.31
CA GLU A 144 -25.38 12.83 12.41
C GLU A 144 -24.44 13.40 11.35
N ALA A 145 -24.94 14.25 10.47
CA ALA A 145 -24.16 14.86 9.41
C ALA A 145 -24.53 16.33 9.25
N HIS A 146 -23.51 17.14 8.98
CA HIS A 146 -23.62 18.58 8.83
C HIS A 146 -23.28 18.98 7.40
N ALA A 147 -23.83 20.12 6.96
CA ALA A 147 -23.64 20.63 5.61
C ALA A 147 -22.19 20.98 5.26
N ASP A 148 -21.32 21.13 6.26
CA ASP A 148 -19.88 21.33 6.08
C ASP A 148 -19.08 20.03 5.88
N GLY A 149 -19.78 18.91 5.67
CA GLY A 149 -19.19 17.62 5.35
C GLY A 149 -18.71 16.82 6.56
N ARG A 150 -18.86 17.34 7.78
CA ARG A 150 -18.61 16.55 9.00
C ARG A 150 -19.76 15.59 9.25
N TRP A 151 -19.43 14.36 9.63
CA TRP A 151 -20.45 13.39 10.02
C TRP A 151 -19.93 12.39 11.05
N THR A 152 -20.87 11.80 11.79
CA THR A 152 -20.62 10.70 12.73
C THR A 152 -21.69 9.62 12.55
N LEU A 153 -21.30 8.36 12.74
CA LEU A 153 -22.25 7.24 12.70
C LEU A 153 -21.90 6.16 13.72
N THR A 154 -22.91 5.39 14.11
CA THR A 154 -22.75 4.13 14.83
C THR A 154 -22.61 2.99 13.82
N ARG A 155 -21.56 2.18 13.95
CA ARG A 155 -21.32 0.97 13.14
C ARG A 155 -21.06 -0.25 14.00
N ALA A 156 -21.19 -1.43 13.40
CA ALA A 156 -20.73 -2.68 14.02
C ALA A 156 -19.25 -2.59 14.43
N GLY A 157 -18.84 -3.26 15.49
CA GLY A 157 -17.44 -3.30 15.93
C GLY A 157 -16.52 -4.11 14.99
N GLY A 158 -15.27 -4.32 15.38
CA GLY A 158 -14.37 -5.26 14.70
C GLY A 158 -14.88 -6.71 14.72
N ALA A 159 -14.26 -7.57 13.92
CA ALA A 159 -14.65 -8.99 13.75
C ALA A 159 -14.49 -9.85 15.04
N LEU A 160 -13.88 -9.31 16.09
CA LEU A 160 -13.54 -10.02 17.33
C LEU A 160 -14.62 -9.89 18.42
N GLY A 161 -15.87 -9.64 18.04
CA GLY A 161 -16.98 -9.52 18.99
C GLY A 161 -17.01 -8.19 19.75
N GLU A 162 -16.37 -7.16 19.20
CA GLU A 162 -16.45 -5.80 19.75
C GLU A 162 -17.87 -5.27 19.59
N GLY A 163 -18.39 -4.64 20.65
CA GLY A 163 -19.68 -3.96 20.60
C GLY A 163 -19.69 -2.82 19.58
N PRO A 164 -20.88 -2.24 19.28
CA PRO A 164 -20.96 -1.15 18.32
C PRO A 164 -20.09 0.05 18.72
N VAL A 165 -19.40 0.61 17.73
CA VAL A 165 -18.49 1.75 17.89
C VAL A 165 -19.06 2.97 17.17
N ARG A 166 -18.65 4.15 17.62
CA ARG A 166 -18.97 5.41 16.93
C ARG A 166 -17.76 5.85 16.14
N VAL A 167 -17.98 6.21 14.88
CA VAL A 167 -16.95 6.77 14.01
C VAL A 167 -17.36 8.15 13.54
N GLY A 168 -16.40 8.99 13.23
CA GLY A 168 -16.60 10.33 12.73
C GLY A 168 -15.59 10.70 11.66
N TYR A 169 -16.01 11.54 10.73
CA TYR A 169 -15.17 12.02 9.64
C TYR A 169 -15.34 13.53 9.46
N GLY A 170 -14.28 14.17 9.02
CA GLY A 170 -14.27 15.59 8.73
C GLY A 170 -13.00 16.03 8.02
N LEU A 171 -13.04 17.25 7.49
CA LEU A 171 -11.90 17.90 6.84
C LEU A 171 -11.24 18.87 7.83
N GLU A 172 -9.95 18.67 8.11
CA GLU A 172 -9.19 19.50 9.05
C GLU A 172 -7.80 19.80 8.53
N GLY A 173 -7.50 21.09 8.34
CA GLY A 173 -6.19 21.53 7.85
C GLY A 173 -5.79 20.89 6.51
N GLY A 174 -6.76 20.67 5.61
CA GLY A 174 -6.52 20.02 4.32
C GLY A 174 -6.34 18.50 4.38
N ARG A 175 -6.76 17.87 5.50
CA ARG A 175 -6.67 16.42 5.70
C ARG A 175 -8.03 15.81 5.99
N LEU A 176 -8.33 14.67 5.39
CA LEU A 176 -9.45 13.84 5.79
C LEU A 176 -9.08 13.12 7.09
N VAL A 177 -9.77 13.46 8.17
CA VAL A 177 -9.54 12.87 9.49
C VAL A 177 -10.67 11.93 9.84
N ARG A 178 -10.32 10.73 10.31
CA ARG A 178 -11.24 9.76 10.90
C ARG A 178 -11.04 9.73 12.41
N ARG A 179 -12.16 9.76 13.14
CA ARG A 179 -12.24 9.60 14.59
C ARG A 179 -12.97 8.32 14.91
N ILE A 180 -12.49 7.58 15.90
CA ILE A 180 -13.20 6.41 16.44
C ILE A 180 -13.29 6.49 17.96
N TRP A 181 -14.51 6.35 18.45
CA TRP A 181 -14.80 6.11 19.85
C TRP A 181 -15.11 4.62 20.01
N PRO A 182 -14.38 3.91 20.89
CA PRO A 182 -14.52 2.45 21.04
C PRO A 182 -15.86 2.04 21.69
N VAL A 183 -16.70 3.01 22.06
CA VAL A 183 -18.04 2.80 22.63
C VAL A 183 -19.05 3.70 21.92
N THR A 184 -20.29 3.25 21.84
CA THR A 184 -21.40 4.06 21.29
C THR A 184 -21.84 5.17 22.25
N ASP A 185 -21.76 4.90 23.56
CA ASP A 185 -22.24 5.78 24.64
C ASP A 185 -21.03 6.20 25.50
N PRO A 186 -20.22 7.18 25.04
CA PRO A 186 -19.05 7.63 25.78
C PRO A 186 -19.42 8.28 27.11
N VAL A 187 -18.71 7.92 28.17
CA VAL A 187 -18.70 8.67 29.44
C VAL A 187 -17.82 9.92 29.31
N GLN A 188 -17.96 10.87 30.24
CA GLN A 188 -17.07 12.04 30.29
C GLN A 188 -15.60 11.61 30.29
N GLY A 189 -14.78 12.29 29.49
CA GLY A 189 -13.35 11.98 29.35
C GLY A 189 -13.01 10.91 28.30
N THR A 190 -13.99 10.26 27.66
CA THR A 190 -13.72 9.32 26.56
C THR A 190 -13.08 10.06 25.38
N ARG A 191 -11.80 9.74 25.09
CA ARG A 191 -11.06 10.33 23.97
C ARG A 191 -11.28 9.53 22.70
N ALA A 192 -11.45 10.23 21.59
CA ALA A 192 -11.43 9.62 20.27
C ALA A 192 -9.99 9.23 19.90
N LEU A 193 -9.83 8.10 19.22
CA LEU A 193 -8.61 7.82 18.47
C LEU A 193 -8.74 8.51 17.11
N GLU A 194 -7.77 9.33 16.75
CA GLU A 194 -7.76 10.08 15.50
C GLU A 194 -6.74 9.50 14.52
N ALA A 195 -7.12 9.43 13.25
CA ALA A 195 -6.25 9.02 12.15
C ALA A 195 -6.45 9.97 10.95
N ALA A 196 -5.37 10.61 10.52
CA ALA A 196 -5.35 11.31 9.23
C ALA A 196 -5.28 10.27 8.11
N LEU A 197 -6.31 10.18 7.29
CA LEU A 197 -6.44 9.19 6.22
C LEU A 197 -5.81 9.67 4.92
N LEU A 198 -6.06 10.94 4.56
CA LEU A 198 -5.58 11.55 3.33
C LEU A 198 -5.16 12.99 3.57
N ASP A 199 -4.05 13.37 2.97
CA ASP A 199 -3.56 14.74 2.90
C ASP A 199 -3.92 15.38 1.55
N GLY A 200 -3.88 16.71 1.48
CA GLY A 200 -4.11 17.45 0.24
C GLY A 200 -5.57 17.45 -0.21
N VAL A 201 -6.50 17.26 0.73
CA VAL A 201 -7.93 17.37 0.48
C VAL A 201 -8.31 18.84 0.50
N ARG A 202 -8.76 19.37 -0.65
CA ARG A 202 -9.19 20.76 -0.79
C ARG A 202 -10.62 20.96 -0.33
N THR A 203 -11.50 20.06 -0.75
CA THR A 203 -12.92 20.08 -0.37
C THR A 203 -13.41 18.67 -0.07
N LEU A 204 -14.37 18.59 0.86
CA LEU A 204 -15.13 17.40 1.18
C LEU A 204 -16.61 17.81 1.22
N GLU A 205 -17.40 17.28 0.30
CA GLU A 205 -18.86 17.40 0.31
C GLU A 205 -19.46 16.02 0.48
N VAL A 206 -20.46 15.92 1.37
CA VAL A 206 -21.20 14.68 1.59
C VAL A 206 -22.69 14.97 1.47
N ARG A 207 -23.39 14.16 0.68
CA ARG A 207 -24.84 14.20 0.55
C ARG A 207 -25.44 12.86 0.95
N TRP A 208 -26.66 12.89 1.46
CA TRP A 208 -27.33 11.74 2.05
C TRP A 208 -28.66 11.51 1.35
N LEU A 209 -28.89 10.29 0.86
CA LEU A 209 -30.11 9.92 0.16
C LEU A 209 -31.18 9.51 1.19
N ASP A 210 -32.30 10.21 1.22
CA ASP A 210 -33.43 9.83 2.07
C ASP A 210 -34.25 8.67 1.46
N ARG A 211 -35.40 8.34 2.09
CA ARG A 211 -36.27 7.26 1.58
C ARG A 211 -37.13 7.71 0.39
N ASP A 212 -37.37 8.99 0.27
CA ASP A 212 -38.19 9.62 -0.76
C ASP A 212 -37.37 9.88 -2.05
N GLY A 213 -36.05 9.63 -2.00
CA GLY A 213 -35.12 9.76 -3.12
C GLY A 213 -34.44 11.12 -3.21
N ALA A 214 -34.62 12.00 -2.22
CA ALA A 214 -33.99 13.30 -2.18
C ALA A 214 -32.58 13.24 -1.57
N TRP A 215 -31.66 14.02 -2.15
CA TRP A 215 -30.30 14.19 -1.63
C TRP A 215 -30.25 15.39 -0.68
N LEU A 216 -29.93 15.12 0.58
CA LEU A 216 -29.85 16.12 1.64
C LEU A 216 -28.38 16.41 1.99
N PRO A 217 -28.00 17.68 2.25
CA PRO A 217 -26.64 18.04 2.66
C PRO A 217 -26.36 17.72 4.14
N ALA A 218 -27.39 17.47 4.94
CA ALA A 218 -27.30 17.19 6.37
C ALA A 218 -28.25 16.04 6.74
N TRP A 219 -27.97 15.41 7.87
CA TRP A 219 -28.76 14.29 8.39
C TRP A 219 -28.75 14.29 9.92
N PRO A 220 -29.83 13.90 10.62
CA PRO A 220 -31.15 13.55 10.09
C PRO A 220 -31.92 14.80 9.59
N PRO A 221 -32.89 14.62 8.67
CA PRO A 221 -33.81 15.70 8.36
C PRO A 221 -34.65 16.06 9.60
N PRO A 222 -35.17 17.31 9.67
CA PRO A 222 -36.04 17.74 10.75
C PRO A 222 -37.19 16.74 11.00
N GLN A 223 -37.56 16.58 12.28
CA GLN A 223 -38.63 15.67 12.74
C GLN A 223 -38.43 14.17 12.41
N SER A 224 -37.23 13.75 12.01
CA SER A 224 -36.92 12.32 11.82
C SER A 224 -36.55 11.59 13.11
N GLN A 225 -36.82 10.29 13.14
CA GLN A 225 -36.41 9.42 14.23
C GLN A 225 -34.89 9.33 14.32
N ALA A 226 -34.35 9.36 15.54
CA ALA A 226 -32.91 9.31 15.80
C ALA A 226 -32.22 8.04 15.25
N GLY A 227 -32.95 6.93 15.07
CA GLY A 227 -32.41 5.68 14.52
C GLY A 227 -32.42 5.60 12.99
N ARG A 228 -33.06 6.58 12.30
CA ARG A 228 -33.24 6.52 10.85
C ARG A 228 -31.91 6.76 10.14
N LEU A 229 -31.48 5.79 9.34
CA LEU A 229 -30.34 5.91 8.45
C LEU A 229 -30.76 6.37 7.04
N PRO A 230 -29.88 7.07 6.31
CA PRO A 230 -30.06 7.32 4.88
C PRO A 230 -29.93 6.00 4.10
N ARG A 231 -30.43 5.98 2.87
CA ARG A 231 -30.30 4.83 1.94
C ARG A 231 -28.89 4.72 1.37
N ALA A 232 -28.30 5.88 1.07
CA ALA A 232 -26.97 5.98 0.51
C ALA A 232 -26.29 7.29 0.93
N ALA A 233 -24.97 7.31 0.85
CA ALA A 233 -24.15 8.51 0.97
C ALA A 233 -23.41 8.76 -0.35
N GLU A 234 -23.35 10.01 -0.79
CA GLU A 234 -22.49 10.45 -1.88
C GLU A 234 -21.37 11.31 -1.32
N LEU A 235 -20.13 10.89 -1.55
CA LEU A 235 -18.93 11.61 -1.17
C LEU A 235 -18.32 12.25 -2.42
N ARG A 236 -17.97 13.53 -2.32
CA ARG A 236 -17.19 14.25 -3.33
C ARG A 236 -15.98 14.86 -2.65
N LEU A 237 -14.80 14.47 -3.13
CA LEU A 237 -13.51 14.95 -2.63
C LEU A 237 -12.77 15.63 -3.77
N ASP A 238 -12.25 16.83 -3.55
CA ASP A 238 -11.25 17.43 -4.44
C ASP A 238 -9.86 17.24 -3.85
N LEU A 239 -9.01 16.47 -4.53
CA LEU A 239 -7.68 16.11 -4.09
C LEU A 239 -6.62 16.85 -4.91
N ALA A 240 -5.65 17.45 -4.22
CA ALA A 240 -4.50 18.08 -4.86
C ALA A 240 -3.74 17.05 -5.71
N GLY A 241 -3.59 17.34 -7.00
CA GLY A 241 -2.89 16.47 -7.96
C GLY A 241 -3.71 15.31 -8.54
N TRP A 242 -4.89 15.02 -8.00
CA TRP A 242 -5.77 13.93 -8.46
C TRP A 242 -7.14 14.40 -8.95
N GLY A 243 -7.52 15.64 -8.64
CA GLY A 243 -8.79 16.23 -9.03
C GLY A 243 -9.96 15.69 -8.22
N ARG A 244 -11.17 15.75 -8.80
CA ARG A 244 -12.41 15.41 -8.11
C ARG A 244 -12.71 13.92 -8.17
N ILE A 245 -12.89 13.30 -7.01
CA ILE A 245 -13.36 11.92 -6.84
C ILE A 245 -14.80 11.94 -6.33
N ARG A 246 -15.65 11.11 -6.93
CA ARG A 246 -17.05 10.90 -6.49
C ARG A 246 -17.26 9.43 -6.16
N ARG A 247 -17.85 9.15 -4.99
CA ARG A 247 -18.27 7.80 -4.56
C ARG A 247 -19.70 7.83 -4.07
N VAL A 248 -20.47 6.80 -4.40
CA VAL A 248 -21.82 6.58 -3.88
C VAL A 248 -21.81 5.24 -3.17
N VAL A 249 -22.25 5.22 -1.91
CA VAL A 249 -22.16 4.07 -1.02
C VAL A 249 -23.55 3.79 -0.46
N VAL A 250 -24.02 2.55 -0.59
CA VAL A 250 -25.26 2.11 0.05
C VAL A 250 -24.99 1.87 1.53
N MET A 251 -25.90 2.31 2.40
CA MET A 251 -25.75 2.15 3.84
C MET A 251 -26.06 0.71 4.26
N GLY A 252 -25.29 0.18 5.22
CA GLY A 252 -25.69 -1.04 5.93
C GLY A 252 -26.80 -0.72 6.91
N GLY A 253 -27.92 -1.44 6.87
CA GLY A 253 -29.01 -1.24 7.84
C GLY A 253 -30.42 -1.14 7.27
N GLU A 254 -30.65 -1.43 5.99
CA GLU A 254 -32.01 -1.60 5.44
C GLU A 254 -32.60 -3.03 5.67
N GLY A 255 -32.09 -3.78 6.65
CA GLY A 255 -32.57 -5.12 7.00
C GLY A 255 -33.30 -5.15 8.34
#